data_AF-A0A7W0SY87-F1
#
_entry.id   AF-A0A7W0SY87-F1
#
_cell.length_a   1.000
_cell.length_b   1.000
_cell.length_c   1.000
_cell.angle_alpha   90.00
_cell.angle_beta   90.00
_cell.angle_gamma   90.00
#
_symmetry.space_group_name_H-M   'P 1'
#
loop_
_entity.id
_entity.type
_entity.pdbx_description
1 polymer ?
#
loop_
_entity_poly.entity_id
_entity_poly.type
_entity_poly.pdbx_seq_one_letter_code
_entity_poly.pdbx_strand_id
1 'polypeptide(L)' 'MRALAFAAALCALLVSGCGGGSAEDASAPAPGVTETAAPEDAAMRPAAPPIEGATLDGERASLAALRGRQVFVNVWSSW' A
#
# COMPACT_ATOMS: atom_id res chain seq x y z
N MET A 1 -10.31 -31.53 40.37
CA MET A 1 -9.69 -30.32 40.96
C MET A 1 -8.43 -29.90 40.18
N ARG A 2 -7.36 -30.71 40.12
CA ARG A 2 -6.11 -30.34 39.41
C ARG A 2 -6.27 -30.16 37.89
N ALA A 3 -7.04 -31.02 37.23
CA ALA A 3 -7.29 -30.94 35.79
C ALA A 3 -8.06 -29.67 35.36
N LEU A 4 -9.01 -29.19 36.20
CA LEU A 4 -9.72 -27.93 35.94
C LEU A 4 -8.79 -26.73 36.05
N ALA A 5 -7.83 -26.75 36.98
CA ALA A 5 -6.86 -25.67 37.14
C ALA A 5 -5.94 -25.54 35.91
N PHE A 6 -5.51 -26.66 35.34
CA PHE A 6 -4.71 -26.67 34.12
C PHE A 6 -5.49 -26.17 32.90
N ALA A 7 -6.75 -26.57 32.75
CA ALA A 7 -7.60 -26.09 31.65
C ALA A 7 -7.84 -24.58 31.73
N ALA A 8 -8.10 -24.05 32.94
CA ALA A 8 -8.30 -22.62 33.14
C ALA A 8 -7.02 -21.80 32.85
N ALA A 9 -5.86 -22.31 33.26
CA ALA A 9 -4.58 -21.67 32.97
C ALA A 9 -4.29 -21.63 31.46
N LEU A 10 -4.56 -22.73 30.75
CA LEU A 10 -4.36 -22.80 29.30
C LEU A 10 -5.29 -21.83 28.54
N CYS A 11 -6.55 -21.74 28.94
CA CYS A 11 -7.50 -20.77 28.37
C CYS A 11 -7.07 -19.32 28.61
N ALA A 12 -6.51 -19.01 29.77
CA ALA A 12 -6.00 -17.66 30.06
C ALA A 12 -4.81 -17.28 29.16
N LEU A 13 -3.88 -18.21 28.90
CA LEU A 13 -2.77 -17.98 27.97
C LEU A 13 -3.24 -17.77 26.52
N LEU A 14 -4.27 -18.51 26.08
CA LEU A 14 -4.83 -18.38 24.74
C LEU A 14 -5.50 -17.01 24.51
N VAL A 15 -6.13 -16.44 25.54
CA VAL A 15 -6.78 -15.11 25.44
C VAL A 15 -5.74 -13.98 25.39
N SER A 16 -4.60 -14.12 26.09
CA SER A 16 -3.53 -13.11 26.03
C SER A 16 -2.82 -13.00 24.67
N GLY A 17 -2.93 -14.02 23.82
CA GLY A 17 -2.36 -14.00 22.46
C GLY A 17 -3.25 -13.33 21.41
N CYS A 18 -4.55 -13.19 21.68
CA CYS A 18 -5.50 -12.58 20.74
C CYS A 18 -5.65 -11.06 20.94
N GLY A 19 -5.02 -10.51 21.99
CA GLY A 19 -4.98 -9.08 22.31
C GLY A 19 -3.62 -8.43 22.05
N GLY A 20 -2.79 -9.03 21.20
CA GLY A 20 -1.53 -8.45 20.76
C GLY A 20 -1.79 -7.26 19.84
N GLY A 21 -1.94 -6.07 20.43
CA GLY A 21 -1.78 -4.83 19.69
C GLY A 21 -0.38 -4.84 19.08
N SER A 22 -0.30 -5.07 17.78
CA SER A 22 0.92 -4.83 17.03
C SER A 22 1.30 -3.38 17.30
N ALA A 23 2.46 -3.16 17.92
CA ALA A 23 3.13 -1.89 17.77
C ALA A 23 3.38 -1.77 16.27
N GLU A 24 2.58 -0.96 15.60
CA GLU A 24 2.77 -0.58 14.22
C GLU A 24 4.14 0.08 14.18
N ASP A 25 5.14 -0.64 13.67
CA ASP A 25 6.42 -0.06 13.27
C ASP A 25 6.07 0.94 12.15
N ALA A 26 5.80 2.18 12.54
CA ALA A 26 5.42 3.29 11.69
C ALA A 26 6.64 3.82 10.91
N SER A 27 7.36 2.93 10.23
CA SER A 27 8.44 3.30 9.29
C SER A 27 7.92 3.60 7.88
N ALA A 28 6.66 3.31 7.57
CA ALA A 28 6.04 3.79 6.35
C ALA A 28 5.61 5.26 6.54
N PRO A 29 6.06 6.19 5.69
CA PRO A 29 5.49 7.53 5.67
C PRO A 29 3.98 7.42 5.47
N ALA A 30 3.19 8.01 6.37
CA ALA A 30 1.77 8.19 6.12
C ALA A 30 1.61 8.87 4.75
N PRO A 31 0.70 8.40 3.88
CA PRO A 31 0.52 8.99 2.56
C PRO A 31 0.12 10.46 2.73
N GLY A 32 1.07 11.35 2.47
CA GLY A 32 0.82 12.79 2.47
C GLY A 32 -0.04 13.13 1.26
N VAL A 33 -1.33 13.34 1.47
CA VAL A 33 -2.20 13.87 0.42
C VAL A 33 -1.92 15.37 0.31
N THR A 34 -1.13 15.73 -0.69
CA THR A 34 -1.07 17.12 -1.14
C THR A 34 -2.15 17.30 -2.19
N GLU A 35 -3.24 17.96 -1.85
CA GLU A 35 -4.22 18.36 -2.86
C GLU A 35 -3.57 19.37 -3.80
N THR A 36 -3.14 18.88 -4.96
CA THR A 36 -2.72 19.74 -6.04
C THR A 36 -3.97 20.07 -6.83
N ALA A 37 -4.43 21.32 -6.78
CA ALA A 37 -5.42 21.80 -7.72
C ALA A 37 -4.86 21.56 -9.13
N ALA A 38 -5.47 20.63 -9.87
CA ALA A 38 -5.11 20.45 -11.26
C ALA A 38 -5.35 21.80 -11.97
N PRO A 39 -4.44 22.26 -12.85
CA PRO A 39 -4.69 23.46 -13.64
C PRO A 39 -6.08 23.34 -14.28
N GLU A 40 -6.89 24.38 -14.10
CA GLU A 40 -8.26 24.46 -14.66
C GLU A 40 -8.20 24.23 -16.17
N ASP A 41 -7.16 24.73 -16.81
CA ASP A 41 -6.86 24.48 -18.21
C ASP A 41 -5.92 23.28 -18.39
N ALA A 42 -6.42 22.23 -19.04
CA ALA A 42 -5.65 21.06 -19.41
C ALA A 42 -4.47 21.39 -20.35
N ALA A 43 -4.58 22.44 -21.16
CA ALA A 43 -3.53 22.86 -22.10
C ALA A 43 -2.28 23.43 -21.39
N MET A 44 -2.42 23.88 -20.14
CA MET A 44 -1.30 24.37 -19.34
C MET A 44 -0.51 23.25 -18.66
N ARG A 45 -0.98 22.00 -18.73
CA ARG A 45 -0.30 20.87 -18.09
C ARG A 45 0.92 20.46 -18.91
N PRO A 46 2.12 20.41 -18.33
CA PRO A 46 3.28 19.87 -19.03
C PRO A 46 3.01 18.40 -19.39
N ALA A 47 3.60 17.95 -20.50
CA ALA A 47 3.53 16.54 -20.86
C ALA A 47 4.14 15.69 -19.75
N ALA A 48 3.48 14.59 -19.40
CA ALA A 48 4.04 13.61 -18.49
C ALA A 48 5.41 13.13 -19.03
N PRO A 49 6.41 12.94 -18.15
CA PRO A 49 7.72 12.47 -18.57
C PRO A 49 7.63 11.09 -19.23
N PRO A 50 8.58 10.72 -20.10
CA PRO A 50 8.65 9.36 -20.61
C PRO A 50 8.90 8.40 -19.44
N ILE A 51 8.05 7.38 -19.32
CA ILE A 51 8.24 6.26 -18.38
C ILE A 51 8.19 4.99 -19.21
N GLU A 52 9.26 4.20 -19.10
CA GLU A 52 9.44 2.91 -19.74
C GLU A 52 9.96 1.90 -18.72
N GLY A 53 9.64 0.62 -18.93
CA GLY A 53 10.09 -0.46 -18.07
C GLY A 53 9.62 -1.82 -18.56
N ALA A 54 9.79 -2.82 -17.71
CA ALA A 54 9.21 -4.16 -17.92
C ALA A 54 7.92 -4.32 -17.10
N THR A 55 6.96 -5.07 -17.62
CA THR A 55 5.82 -5.59 -16.84
C THR A 55 6.29 -6.69 -15.89
N LEU A 56 5.39 -7.17 -15.02
CA LEU A 56 5.66 -8.31 -14.15
C LEU A 56 5.99 -9.59 -14.92
N ASP A 57 5.50 -9.70 -16.15
CA ASP A 57 5.74 -10.83 -17.05
C ASP A 57 6.98 -10.64 -17.95
N GLY A 58 7.70 -9.51 -17.79
CA GLY A 58 8.94 -9.22 -18.54
C GLY A 58 8.73 -8.50 -19.88
N GLU A 59 7.49 -8.20 -20.27
CA GLU A 59 7.19 -7.48 -21.51
C GLU A 59 7.54 -5.99 -21.42
N ARG A 60 7.86 -5.37 -22.56
CA ARG A 60 8.14 -3.93 -22.58
C ARG A 60 6.86 -3.11 -22.36
N ALA A 61 6.90 -2.19 -21.41
CA ALA A 61 5.84 -1.24 -21.12
C ALA A 61 6.32 0.21 -21.30
N SER A 62 5.42 1.08 -21.76
CA SER A 62 5.64 2.53 -21.79
C SER A 62 4.35 3.31 -21.60
N LEU A 63 4.41 4.50 -21.00
CA LEU A 63 3.25 5.40 -20.93
C LEU A 63 2.82 5.90 -22.33
N ALA A 64 3.74 5.95 -23.29
CA ALA A 64 3.43 6.35 -24.66
C ALA A 64 2.47 5.36 -25.35
N ALA A 65 2.55 4.07 -25.03
CA ALA A 65 1.62 3.06 -25.54
C ALA A 65 0.18 3.23 -25.02
N LEU A 66 -0.02 4.00 -23.95
CA LEU A 66 -1.32 4.23 -23.29
C LEU A 66 -1.95 5.59 -23.65
N ARG A 67 -1.43 6.30 -24.66
CA ARG A 67 -1.98 7.59 -25.10
C ARG A 67 -3.47 7.47 -25.45
N GLY A 68 -4.23 8.54 -25.17
CA GLY A 68 -5.68 8.56 -25.33
C GLY A 68 -6.45 7.95 -24.15
N ARG A 69 -5.77 7.41 -23.14
CA ARG A 69 -6.37 6.88 -21.91
C ARG A 69 -5.97 7.74 -20.71
N GLN A 70 -6.90 7.93 -19.77
CA GLN A 70 -6.57 8.46 -18.45
C GLN A 70 -5.78 7.39 -17.69
N VAL A 71 -4.60 7.75 -17.19
CA VAL A 71 -3.70 6.83 -16.46
C VAL A 71 -3.32 7.47 -15.14
N PHE A 72 -3.41 6.69 -14.05
CA PHE A 72 -2.88 7.06 -12.74
C PHE A 72 -1.60 6.28 -12.49
N VAL A 73 -0.50 6.99 -12.21
CA VAL A 73 0.80 6.37 -11.93
C VAL A 73 0.97 6.28 -10.42
N ASN A 74 1.03 5.05 -9.91
CA ASN A 74 1.20 4.78 -8.48
C ASN A 74 2.58 4.17 -8.21
N VAL A 75 3.34 4.76 -7.30
CA VAL A 75 4.63 4.23 -6.81
C VAL A 75 4.38 3.56 -5.48
N TRP A 76 4.73 2.29 -5.35
CA TRP A 76 4.40 1.48 -4.18
C TRP A 76 5.47 0.44 -3.87
N SER A 77 5.39 -0.14 -2.67
CA SER A 77 6.22 -1.25 -2.21
C SER A 77 5.38 -2.22 -1.38
N SER A 78 5.76 -3.51 -1.37
CA SER A 78 5.03 -4.57 -0.66
C SER A 78 5.48 -4.82 0.78
N TRP A 79 6.51 -4.11 1.23
CA TRP A 79 7.12 -4.25 2.56
C TRP A 79 6.77 -3.05 3.43
#